data_AF-A0A6G6Y2F1-F1
#
_entry.id   AF-A0A6G6Y2F1-F1
#
_cell.length_a   1.000
_cell.length_b   1.000
_cell.length_c   1.000
_cell.angle_alpha   90.00
_cell.angle_beta   90.00
_cell.angle_gamma   90.00
#
_symmetry.space_group_name_H-M   'P 1'
#
loop_
_entity.id
_entity.type
_entity.pdbx_description
1 polymer ?
#
loop_
_entity_poly.entity_id
_entity_poly.type
_entity_poly.pdbx_seq_one_letter_code
_entity_poly.pdbx_strand_id
1 'polypeptide(L)'
;MRSAQRTLLTLVGGGMLVGGCNSEPAPPEPAPSSEVNAIVAMPSAVPEPTATPSATPMPTPQASPDPESEPEMAWRYSRGEPRLVYGEPATDNLRLAMRCPVNDDNVVLSFMRPSDVVERRPDVLTVSAGRETGQYEIMTNETQLGVSIEVVLPKDDGPLRAFREGDPLEIWWGKESFEVPFDEEAAPRIARFFDACVP
;
A
#
# COMPACT_ATOMS: atom_id res chain seq x y z
N MET A 1 -17.10 10.71 45.95
CA MET A 1 -17.31 12.17 46.08
C MET A 1 -15.95 12.87 46.17
N ARG A 2 -15.39 13.31 45.04
CA ARG A 2 -14.33 14.34 44.98
C ARG A 2 -14.48 15.12 43.67
N SER A 3 -14.54 16.44 43.83
CA SER A 3 -14.86 17.46 42.84
C SER A 3 -13.66 17.90 42.00
N ALA A 4 -14.00 18.44 40.81
CA ALA A 4 -13.40 19.60 40.12
C ALA A 4 -11.96 19.41 39.56
N GLN A 5 -11.56 20.01 38.43
CA GLN A 5 -11.91 21.32 37.88
C GLN A 5 -11.92 21.30 36.34
N ARG A 6 -12.91 21.97 35.75
CA ARG A 6 -12.94 22.41 34.35
C ARG A 6 -12.07 23.68 34.24
N THR A 7 -11.10 23.67 33.35
CA THR A 7 -10.41 24.89 32.90
C THR A 7 -10.85 25.18 31.46
N LEU A 8 -11.71 26.17 31.30
CA LEU A 8 -11.95 26.84 30.02
C LEU A 8 -10.77 27.78 29.77
N LEU A 9 -10.11 27.68 28.62
CA LEU A 9 -9.30 28.77 28.09
C LEU A 9 -9.93 29.24 26.77
N THR A 10 -10.49 30.44 26.82
CA THR A 10 -10.98 31.19 25.68
C THR A 10 -9.80 31.97 25.09
N LEU A 11 -9.45 31.73 23.82
CA LEU A 11 -8.60 32.65 23.08
C LEU A 11 -9.44 33.36 22.00
N VAL A 12 -9.61 34.66 22.20
CA VAL A 12 -10.12 35.62 21.25
C VAL A 12 -8.92 36.28 20.57
N GLY A 13 -8.92 36.30 19.23
CA GLY A 13 -8.01 37.07 18.39
C GLY A 13 -8.15 36.56 16.96
N GLY A 14 -8.81 37.24 16.02
CA GLY A 14 -8.88 38.69 15.82
C GLY A 14 -7.71 39.14 14.95
N GLY A 15 -7.76 38.79 13.66
CA GLY A 15 -6.74 39.15 12.68
C GLY A 15 -7.29 39.12 11.26
N MET A 16 -7.87 40.24 10.83
CA MET A 16 -8.02 40.59 9.42
C MET A 16 -6.63 40.71 8.80
N LEU A 17 -6.37 40.10 7.65
CA LEU A 17 -5.49 40.67 6.60
C LEU A 17 -5.81 40.06 5.23
N VAL A 18 -6.34 40.91 4.32
CA VAL A 18 -5.86 41.18 2.94
C VAL A 18 -5.41 39.94 2.12
N GLY A 19 -6.14 39.50 1.09
CA GLY A 19 -6.32 40.26 -0.16
C GLY A 19 -5.13 40.03 -1.10
N GLY A 20 -5.19 38.99 -1.94
CA GLY A 20 -4.14 38.68 -2.91
C GLY A 20 -4.59 37.62 -3.90
N CYS A 21 -5.36 38.01 -4.92
CA CYS A 21 -5.56 37.20 -6.12
C CYS A 21 -4.24 37.16 -6.90
N ASN A 22 -3.44 36.12 -6.72
CA ASN A 22 -2.31 35.85 -7.61
C ASN A 22 -2.77 34.82 -8.64
N SER A 23 -3.10 35.30 -9.84
CA SER A 23 -3.34 34.45 -11.00
C SER A 23 -2.01 33.85 -11.43
N GLU A 24 -1.79 32.58 -11.12
CA GLU A 24 -0.65 31.82 -11.62
C GLU A 24 -0.87 31.55 -13.12
N PRO A 25 0.03 31.99 -14.02
CA PRO A 25 -0.09 31.72 -15.44
C PRO A 25 0.16 30.23 -15.71
N ALA A 26 -0.70 29.65 -16.56
CA ALA A 26 -0.60 28.26 -16.97
C ALA A 26 0.79 27.92 -17.56
N PRO A 27 1.34 26.73 -17.26
CA PRO A 27 2.58 26.28 -17.86
C PRO A 27 2.43 26.11 -19.39
N PRO A 28 3.47 26.44 -20.17
CA PRO A 28 3.43 26.28 -21.63
C PRO A 28 3.39 24.80 -22.02
N GLU A 29 2.55 24.46 -22.99
CA GLU A 29 2.51 23.15 -23.65
C GLU A 29 3.89 22.77 -24.22
N PRO A 30 4.41 21.57 -23.94
CA PRO A 30 5.59 21.07 -24.63
C PRO A 30 5.27 20.72 -26.09
N ALA A 31 6.05 21.28 -27.00
CA ALA A 31 5.99 21.04 -28.45
C ALA A 31 6.30 19.57 -28.82
N PRO A 32 5.78 19.06 -29.95
CA PRO A 32 6.10 17.73 -30.44
C PRO A 32 7.51 17.70 -31.04
N SER A 33 8.38 16.82 -30.52
CA SER A 33 9.64 16.47 -31.17
C SER A 33 9.46 15.24 -32.06
N SER A 34 9.61 15.50 -33.35
CA SER A 34 9.63 14.54 -34.45
C SER A 34 10.97 13.78 -34.55
N GLU A 35 10.90 12.71 -35.33
CA GLU A 35 11.95 12.14 -36.20
C GLU A 35 12.97 11.16 -35.56
N VAL A 36 12.82 9.86 -35.83
CA VAL A 36 13.28 9.10 -37.03
C VAL A 36 14.77 8.81 -36.95
N ASN A 37 15.10 7.55 -36.63
CA ASN A 37 16.33 6.92 -37.09
C ASN A 37 16.00 5.51 -37.58
N ALA A 38 15.87 5.39 -38.89
CA ALA A 38 15.96 4.14 -39.61
C ALA A 38 17.45 3.79 -39.77
N ILE A 39 17.84 2.59 -39.36
CA ILE A 39 19.08 1.97 -39.84
C ILE A 39 18.72 0.62 -40.44
N VAL A 40 18.87 0.61 -41.77
CA VAL A 40 18.83 -0.54 -42.66
C VAL A 40 20.18 -1.25 -42.59
N ALA A 41 20.18 -2.55 -42.30
CA ALA A 41 21.17 -3.51 -42.82
C ALA A 41 20.71 -4.97 -42.60
N MET A 42 20.26 -5.60 -43.69
CA MET A 42 20.34 -7.05 -43.92
C MET A 42 21.51 -7.29 -44.91
N PRO A 43 21.89 -8.52 -45.32
CA PRO A 43 21.68 -9.86 -44.75
C PRO A 43 23.03 -10.61 -44.57
N SER A 44 23.07 -11.75 -43.86
CA SER A 44 24.09 -12.77 -44.14
C SER A 44 23.77 -14.17 -43.61
N ALA A 45 23.68 -15.06 -44.59
CA ALA A 45 24.06 -16.47 -44.61
C ALA A 45 23.41 -17.43 -43.59
N VAL A 46 22.41 -18.14 -44.11
CA VAL A 46 21.87 -19.43 -43.67
C VAL A 46 22.90 -20.54 -43.91
N PRO A 47 23.18 -21.39 -42.92
CA PRO A 47 23.48 -22.80 -43.14
C PRO A 47 22.23 -23.66 -42.87
N GLU A 48 21.83 -24.47 -43.85
CA GLU A 48 20.78 -25.50 -43.73
C GLU A 48 21.24 -26.62 -42.77
N PRO A 49 20.50 -26.92 -41.68
CA PRO A 49 20.65 -28.18 -40.98
C PRO A 49 19.81 -29.28 -41.64
N THR A 50 20.49 -30.38 -41.95
CA THR A 50 19.97 -31.67 -42.42
C THR A 50 18.76 -32.15 -41.62
N ALA A 51 17.65 -32.41 -42.31
CA ALA A 51 16.43 -32.96 -41.74
C ALA A 51 16.67 -34.36 -41.14
N THR A 52 16.51 -34.48 -39.83
CA THR A 52 16.39 -35.77 -39.13
C THR A 52 14.91 -36.18 -39.19
N PRO A 53 14.55 -37.43 -39.51
CA PRO A 53 13.15 -37.86 -39.47
C PRO A 53 12.59 -37.70 -38.05
N SER A 54 11.58 -36.83 -37.93
CA SER A 54 10.88 -36.55 -36.69
C SER A 54 9.95 -37.71 -36.37
N ALA A 55 10.29 -38.49 -35.35
CA ALA A 55 9.35 -39.44 -34.75
C ALA A 55 8.27 -38.62 -34.03
N THR A 56 7.01 -38.73 -34.46
CA THR A 56 5.87 -38.11 -33.79
C THR A 56 5.83 -38.60 -32.34
N PRO A 57 6.11 -37.77 -31.32
CA PRO A 57 5.96 -38.20 -29.94
C PRO A 57 4.47 -38.44 -29.68
N MET A 58 4.17 -39.60 -29.12
CA MET A 58 2.83 -39.90 -28.58
C MET A 58 2.50 -38.78 -27.57
N PRO A 59 1.30 -38.16 -27.63
CA PRO A 59 0.95 -37.14 -26.65
C PRO A 59 1.00 -37.79 -25.26
N THR A 60 1.96 -37.34 -24.45
CA THR A 60 1.99 -37.67 -23.04
C THR A 60 0.74 -37.05 -22.44
N PRO A 61 -0.07 -37.80 -21.66
CA PRO A 61 -1.19 -37.24 -20.94
C PRO A 61 -0.67 -36.03 -20.15
N GLN A 62 -1.11 -34.84 -20.55
CA GLN A 62 -0.77 -33.61 -19.85
C GLN A 62 -1.32 -33.79 -18.44
N ALA A 63 -0.44 -33.83 -17.44
CA ALA A 63 -0.87 -33.83 -16.05
C ALA A 63 -1.86 -32.68 -15.88
N SER A 64 -3.07 -32.99 -15.43
CA SER A 64 -4.04 -31.96 -15.07
C SER A 64 -3.32 -30.96 -14.17
N PRO A 65 -3.35 -29.65 -14.48
CA PRO A 65 -2.77 -28.66 -13.58
C PRO A 65 -3.38 -28.90 -12.20
N ASP A 66 -2.52 -29.08 -11.21
CA ASP A 66 -2.91 -29.20 -9.81
C ASP A 66 -3.85 -28.03 -9.50
N PRO A 67 -5.05 -28.28 -8.92
CA PRO A 67 -6.02 -27.23 -8.66
C PRO A 67 -5.35 -26.12 -7.85
N GLU A 68 -5.22 -24.95 -8.50
CA GLU A 68 -5.05 -23.61 -7.91
C GLU A 68 -4.54 -23.64 -6.46
N SER A 69 -3.22 -23.73 -6.28
CA SER A 69 -2.61 -23.21 -5.06
C SER A 69 -2.96 -21.74 -5.00
N GLU A 70 -3.96 -21.38 -4.19
CA GLU A 70 -4.26 -19.98 -3.89
C GLU A 70 -2.95 -19.32 -3.47
N PRO A 71 -2.60 -18.16 -4.03
CA PRO A 71 -1.34 -17.54 -3.71
C PRO A 71 -1.25 -17.27 -2.21
N GLU A 72 -0.21 -17.84 -1.58
CA GLU A 72 -0.01 -17.73 -0.14
C GLU A 72 0.36 -16.29 0.20
N MET A 73 -0.58 -15.59 0.82
CA MET A 73 -0.37 -14.22 1.32
C MET A 73 0.66 -14.27 2.45
N ALA A 74 1.67 -13.40 2.39
CA ALA A 74 2.78 -13.44 3.34
C ALA A 74 3.28 -12.05 3.74
N TRP A 75 3.89 -11.99 4.93
CA TRP A 75 4.54 -10.80 5.46
C TRP A 75 5.94 -10.59 4.90
N ARG A 76 6.23 -9.38 4.41
CA ARG A 76 7.54 -8.95 3.91
C ARG A 76 7.98 -7.66 4.60
N TYR A 77 9.21 -7.65 5.11
CA TYR A 77 9.82 -6.48 5.77
C TYR A 77 11.01 -5.95 4.98
N SER A 78 11.04 -4.63 4.76
CA SER A 78 12.15 -3.88 4.15
C SER A 78 12.75 -2.90 5.16
N ARG A 79 14.09 -2.76 5.14
CA ARG A 79 14.85 -1.96 6.12
C ARG A 79 15.17 -0.54 5.68
N GLY A 80 15.21 -0.26 4.36
CA GLY A 80 15.69 1.03 3.84
C GLY A 80 14.79 2.19 4.29
N GLU A 81 13.52 2.10 3.92
CA GLU A 81 12.41 2.77 4.59
C GLU A 81 11.67 1.67 5.34
N PRO A 82 11.63 1.65 6.69
CA PRO A 82 10.98 0.59 7.44
C PRO A 82 9.57 0.39 6.94
N ARG A 83 9.36 -0.74 6.25
CA ARG A 83 8.12 -1.04 5.55
C ARG A 83 7.77 -2.51 5.75
N LEU A 84 6.56 -2.75 6.17
CA LEU A 84 6.00 -4.07 6.40
C LEU A 84 4.78 -4.25 5.52
N VAL A 85 4.78 -5.28 4.68
CA VAL A 85 3.75 -5.49 3.66
C VAL A 85 3.15 -6.87 3.82
N TYR A 86 1.82 -6.93 3.82
CA TYR A 86 1.05 -8.16 3.72
C TYR A 86 0.41 -8.22 2.32
N GLY A 87 0.77 -9.25 1.57
CA GLY A 87 0.39 -9.38 0.17
C GLY A 87 0.89 -10.68 -0.43
N GLU A 88 0.50 -10.92 -1.68
CA GLU A 88 1.03 -12.05 -2.45
C GLU A 88 2.51 -11.77 -2.80
N PRO A 89 3.40 -12.75 -2.63
CA PRO A 89 4.81 -12.59 -2.97
C PRO A 89 5.01 -12.36 -4.47
N ALA A 90 5.94 -11.47 -4.81
CA ALA A 90 6.33 -11.15 -6.19
C ALA A 90 5.21 -10.60 -7.11
N THR A 91 4.07 -10.19 -6.57
CA THR A 91 3.01 -9.47 -7.32
C THR A 91 2.73 -8.10 -6.72
N ASP A 92 1.94 -7.30 -7.47
CA ASP A 92 1.39 -6.01 -7.02
C ASP A 92 0.10 -6.18 -6.19
N ASN A 93 -0.30 -7.42 -5.89
CA ASN A 93 -1.47 -7.73 -5.07
C ASN A 93 -1.14 -7.54 -3.58
N LEU A 94 -1.05 -6.27 -3.17
CA LEU A 94 -0.83 -5.86 -1.79
C LEU A 94 -2.17 -5.64 -1.09
N ARG A 95 -2.34 -6.25 0.08
CA ARG A 95 -3.55 -6.09 0.89
C ARG A 95 -3.39 -5.02 1.95
N LEU A 96 -2.20 -4.94 2.55
CA LEU A 96 -1.82 -3.89 3.48
C LEU A 96 -0.33 -3.58 3.36
N ALA A 97 0.01 -2.31 3.38
CA ALA A 97 1.36 -1.84 3.63
C ALA A 97 1.36 -0.96 4.88
N MET A 98 2.41 -1.10 5.69
CA MET A 98 2.71 -0.24 6.82
C MET A 98 4.08 0.36 6.58
N ARG A 99 4.23 1.66 6.79
CA ARG A 99 5.53 2.34 6.72
C ARG A 99 5.69 3.26 7.92
N CYS A 100 6.94 3.44 8.34
CA CYS A 100 7.32 4.42 9.35
C CYS A 100 8.14 5.51 8.67
N PRO A 101 7.58 6.73 8.48
CA PRO A 101 8.32 7.85 7.96
C PRO A 101 9.53 8.16 8.83
N VAL A 102 10.61 8.64 8.21
CA VAL A 102 11.86 8.95 8.93
C VAL A 102 11.65 10.11 9.90
N ASN A 103 12.11 9.96 11.14
CA ASN A 103 11.94 10.91 12.24
C ASN A 103 10.46 11.17 12.61
N ASP A 104 9.60 10.18 12.43
CA ASP A 104 8.18 10.26 12.75
C ASP A 104 7.77 9.13 13.71
N ASP A 105 7.02 9.48 14.75
CA ASP A 105 6.44 8.53 15.71
C ASP A 105 5.14 7.89 15.22
N ASN A 106 4.76 8.15 13.96
CA ASN A 106 3.57 7.62 13.34
C ASN A 106 3.86 6.43 12.41
N VAL A 107 2.89 5.52 12.35
CA VAL A 107 2.78 4.46 11.35
C VAL A 107 1.76 4.92 10.32
N VAL A 108 2.12 4.83 9.04
CA VAL A 108 1.18 5.02 7.95
C VAL A 108 0.73 3.65 7.45
N LEU A 109 -0.56 3.35 7.59
CA LEU A 109 -1.19 2.20 6.95
C LEU A 109 -1.66 2.61 5.56
N SER A 110 -1.42 1.78 4.55
CA SER A 110 -1.92 2.02 3.21
C SER A 110 -2.37 0.77 2.47
N PHE A 111 -3.38 0.93 1.63
CA PHE A 111 -3.86 -0.11 0.72
C PHE A 111 -4.45 0.54 -0.54
N MET A 112 -4.51 -0.22 -1.63
CA MET A 112 -4.94 0.28 -2.94
C MET A 112 -6.38 -0.10 -3.25
N ARG A 113 -7.14 0.82 -3.86
CA ARG A 113 -8.51 0.59 -4.33
C ARG A 113 -8.77 1.25 -5.69
N PRO A 114 -9.67 0.69 -6.51
CA PRO A 114 -10.17 1.36 -7.71
C PRO A 114 -10.81 2.71 -7.36
N SER A 115 -10.63 3.73 -8.21
CA SER A 115 -11.14 5.09 -7.95
C SER A 115 -12.65 5.14 -7.81
N ASP A 116 -13.39 4.39 -8.62
CA ASP A 116 -14.86 4.31 -8.56
C ASP A 116 -15.36 3.75 -7.22
N VAL A 117 -14.55 2.93 -6.54
CA VAL A 117 -14.86 2.49 -5.18
C VAL A 117 -14.64 3.62 -4.20
N VAL A 118 -13.51 4.34 -4.29
CA VAL A 118 -13.15 5.41 -3.35
C VAL A 118 -14.18 6.54 -3.32
N GLU A 119 -14.65 6.99 -4.48
CA GLU A 119 -15.61 8.09 -4.60
C GLU A 119 -16.96 7.83 -3.90
N ARG A 120 -17.31 6.56 -3.65
CA ARG A 120 -18.60 6.15 -3.07
C ARG A 120 -18.49 5.77 -1.60
N ARG A 121 -17.33 5.96 -0.97
CA ARG A 121 -17.01 5.45 0.37
C ARG A 121 -16.84 6.57 1.38
N PRO A 122 -17.00 6.27 2.69
CA PRO A 122 -16.73 7.24 3.74
C PRO A 122 -15.25 7.62 3.76
N ASP A 123 -14.96 8.80 4.30
CA ASP A 123 -13.63 9.36 4.54
C ASP A 123 -13.00 8.87 5.86
N VAL A 124 -13.62 7.89 6.52
CA VAL A 124 -13.16 7.31 7.79
C VAL A 124 -12.88 5.81 7.63
N LEU A 125 -11.70 5.40 8.11
CA LEU A 125 -11.31 4.01 8.28
C LEU A 125 -11.48 3.62 9.75
N THR A 126 -12.03 2.44 10.02
CA THR A 126 -11.99 1.86 11.37
C THR A 126 -10.93 0.76 11.39
N VAL A 127 -10.01 0.85 12.34
CA VAL A 127 -8.95 -0.16 12.55
C VAL A 127 -9.16 -0.78 13.91
N SER A 128 -9.14 -2.10 13.99
CA SER A 128 -9.30 -2.85 15.23
C SER A 128 -8.27 -3.97 15.34
N ALA A 129 -7.87 -4.27 16.56
CA ALA A 129 -7.09 -5.46 16.91
C ALA A 129 -7.41 -5.82 18.35
N GLY A 130 -7.71 -7.11 18.60
CA GLY A 130 -8.13 -7.59 19.91
C GLY A 130 -9.37 -6.84 20.41
N ARG A 131 -9.21 -6.04 21.47
CA ARG A 131 -10.29 -5.20 22.06
C ARG A 131 -10.14 -3.72 21.76
N GLU A 132 -9.07 -3.35 21.09
CA GLU A 132 -8.77 -1.96 20.77
C GLU A 132 -9.39 -1.63 19.41
N THR A 133 -9.96 -0.43 19.30
CA THR A 133 -10.59 0.04 18.07
C THR A 133 -10.42 1.54 17.97
N GLY A 134 -10.05 2.03 16.80
CA GLY A 134 -9.97 3.46 16.50
C GLY A 134 -10.57 3.79 15.15
N GLN A 135 -10.87 5.08 14.97
CA GLN A 135 -11.39 5.64 13.73
C GLN A 135 -10.44 6.73 13.26
N TYR A 136 -10.08 6.70 11.97
CA TYR A 136 -9.04 7.56 11.42
C TYR A 136 -9.53 8.19 10.12
N GLU A 137 -9.22 9.47 9.95
CA GLU A 137 -9.43 10.17 8.70
C GLU A 137 -8.49 9.61 7.63
N ILE A 138 -9.06 9.37 6.45
CA ILE A 138 -8.33 8.84 5.30
C ILE A 138 -7.71 9.98 4.50
N MET A 139 -6.46 9.79 4.09
CA MET A 139 -5.84 10.53 3.01
C MET A 139 -5.88 9.67 1.74
N THR A 140 -6.15 10.30 0.60
CA THR A 140 -6.14 9.60 -0.70
C THR A 140 -5.04 10.15 -1.60
N ASN A 141 -4.43 9.27 -2.38
CA ASN A 141 -3.42 9.66 -3.37
C ASN A 141 -3.61 8.85 -4.66
N GLU A 142 -3.74 9.53 -5.79
CA GLU A 142 -3.86 8.88 -7.09
C GLU A 142 -2.52 8.31 -7.56
N THR A 143 -2.54 7.09 -8.07
CA THR A 143 -1.37 6.40 -8.59
C THR A 143 -1.70 5.74 -9.92
N GLN A 144 -0.68 5.28 -10.66
CA GLN A 144 -0.89 4.56 -11.93
C GLN A 144 -1.65 3.23 -11.75
N LEU A 145 -1.70 2.69 -10.53
CA LEU A 145 -2.33 1.41 -10.21
C LEU A 145 -3.72 1.58 -9.55
N GLY A 146 -4.19 2.81 -9.34
CA GLY A 146 -5.44 3.12 -8.64
C GLY A 146 -5.25 4.19 -7.56
N VAL A 147 -6.14 4.23 -6.57
CA VAL A 147 -6.07 5.20 -5.47
C VAL A 147 -5.49 4.52 -4.22
N SER A 148 -4.42 5.09 -3.68
CA SER A 148 -3.88 4.74 -2.37
C SER A 148 -4.76 5.36 -1.29
N ILE A 149 -5.25 4.52 -0.38
CA ILE A 149 -5.92 4.92 0.86
C ILE A 149 -4.86 4.87 1.95
N GLU A 150 -4.60 6.00 2.62
CA GLU A 150 -3.61 6.11 3.69
C GLU A 150 -4.27 6.60 4.98
N VAL A 151 -3.87 6.04 6.12
CA VAL A 151 -4.20 6.57 7.45
C VAL A 151 -2.94 6.66 8.28
N VAL A 152 -2.85 7.72 9.08
CA VAL A 152 -1.71 7.97 9.97
C VAL A 152 -2.14 7.68 11.40
N LEU A 153 -1.42 6.78 12.07
CA LEU A 153 -1.69 6.39 13.45
C LEU A 153 -0.43 6.61 14.29
N PRO A 154 -0.55 7.07 15.54
CA PRO A 154 0.56 7.01 16.49
C PRO A 154 1.04 5.56 16.63
N LYS A 155 2.36 5.32 16.70
CA LYS A 155 2.89 3.94 16.85
C LYS A 155 2.39 3.20 18.11
N ASP A 156 2.03 3.95 19.15
CA ASP A 156 1.52 3.45 20.43
C ASP A 156 -0.02 3.49 20.51
N ASP A 157 -0.68 3.71 19.37
CA ASP A 157 -2.13 3.69 19.25
C ASP A 157 -2.70 2.29 19.55
N GLY A 158 -3.93 2.25 20.09
CA GLY A 158 -4.52 1.05 20.68
C GLY A 158 -4.47 -0.18 19.76
N PRO A 159 -5.06 -0.13 18.55
CA PRO A 159 -5.01 -1.22 17.58
C PRO A 159 -3.58 -1.65 17.19
N LEU A 160 -2.64 -0.71 17.01
CA LEU A 160 -1.27 -1.07 16.66
C LEU A 160 -0.52 -1.74 17.81
N ARG A 161 -0.79 -1.31 19.05
CA ARG A 161 -0.26 -1.97 20.25
C ARG A 161 -0.80 -3.40 20.37
N ALA A 162 -2.10 -3.60 20.22
CA ALA A 162 -2.71 -4.93 20.27
C ALA A 162 -2.19 -5.84 19.14
N PHE A 163 -2.05 -5.30 17.92
CA PHE A 163 -1.45 -6.04 16.81
C PHE A 163 0.00 -6.46 17.09
N ARG A 164 0.81 -5.59 17.70
CA ARG A 164 2.18 -5.92 18.14
C ARG A 164 2.21 -7.02 19.22
N GLU A 165 1.13 -7.14 20.00
CA GLU A 165 0.96 -8.13 21.07
C GLU A 165 0.43 -9.49 20.57
N GLY A 166 0.10 -9.60 19.28
CA GLY A 166 -0.26 -10.86 18.64
C GLY A 166 -1.71 -10.96 18.15
N ASP A 167 -2.52 -9.93 18.35
CA ASP A 167 -3.87 -9.89 17.80
C ASP A 167 -3.84 -9.64 16.28
N PRO A 168 -4.76 -10.21 15.48
CA PRO A 168 -4.89 -9.86 14.07
C PRO A 168 -5.39 -8.42 13.90
N LEU A 169 -4.99 -7.77 12.81
CA LEU A 169 -5.44 -6.43 12.47
C LEU A 169 -6.65 -6.54 11.54
N GLU A 170 -7.77 -5.93 11.90
CA GLU A 170 -8.95 -5.85 11.06
C GLU A 170 -9.16 -4.40 10.60
N ILE A 171 -9.36 -4.23 9.30
CA ILE A 171 -9.57 -2.93 8.66
C ILE A 171 -10.97 -2.90 8.08
N TRP A 172 -11.77 -1.93 8.52
CA TRP A 172 -13.15 -1.70 8.07
C TRP A 172 -13.24 -0.37 7.32
N TRP A 173 -13.86 -0.42 6.14
CA TRP A 173 -14.15 0.76 5.32
C TRP A 173 -15.57 0.76 4.77
N GLY A 174 -16.46 1.44 5.49
CA GLY A 174 -17.90 1.34 5.26
C GLY A 174 -18.40 -0.07 5.58
N LYS A 175 -18.81 -0.83 4.56
CA LYS A 175 -19.33 -2.20 4.71
C LYS A 175 -18.32 -3.30 4.39
N GLU A 176 -17.14 -2.93 3.92
CA GLU A 176 -16.10 -3.90 3.61
C GLU A 176 -15.15 -3.99 4.77
N SER A 177 -14.66 -5.21 5.02
CA SER A 177 -13.53 -5.42 5.89
C SER A 177 -12.55 -6.39 5.28
N PHE A 178 -11.32 -6.32 5.75
CA PHE A 178 -10.36 -7.39 5.59
C PHE A 178 -9.53 -7.52 6.85
N GLU A 179 -9.19 -8.77 7.16
CA GLU A 179 -8.30 -9.12 8.24
C GLU A 179 -6.88 -9.33 7.69
N VAL A 180 -5.90 -8.92 8.47
CA VAL A 180 -4.50 -9.19 8.26
C VAL A 180 -3.99 -9.98 9.47
N PRO A 181 -3.51 -11.22 9.27
CA PRO A 181 -3.19 -12.12 10.36
C PRO A 181 -1.92 -11.69 11.09
N PHE A 182 -1.86 -12.06 12.36
CA PHE A 182 -0.61 -12.16 13.11
C PHE A 182 -0.19 -13.63 13.16
N ASP A 183 0.79 -14.00 12.34
CA ASP A 183 1.33 -15.36 12.32
C ASP A 183 2.61 -15.41 13.15
N GLU A 184 2.82 -16.49 13.92
CA GLU A 184 4.04 -16.66 14.73
C GLU A 184 5.33 -16.58 13.88
N GLU A 185 5.27 -17.05 12.63
CA GLU A 185 6.40 -16.94 11.71
C GLU A 185 6.68 -15.48 11.30
N ALA A 186 5.66 -14.63 11.28
CA ALA A 186 5.76 -13.22 10.97
C ALA A 186 6.13 -12.36 12.18
N ALA A 187 5.93 -12.84 13.41
CA ALA A 187 6.20 -12.09 14.64
C ALA A 187 7.60 -11.43 14.68
N PRO A 188 8.72 -12.08 14.29
CA PRO A 188 10.03 -11.43 14.24
C PRO A 188 10.13 -10.30 13.21
N ARG A 189 9.36 -10.37 12.12
CA ARG A 189 9.30 -9.32 11.08
C ARG A 189 8.47 -8.13 11.57
N ILE A 190 7.33 -8.42 12.22
CA ILE A 190 6.45 -7.40 12.83
C ILE A 190 7.18 -6.65 13.94
N ALA A 191 7.85 -7.35 14.85
CA ALA A 191 8.63 -6.73 15.92
C ALA A 191 9.73 -5.80 15.35
N ARG A 192 10.52 -6.29 14.37
CA ARG A 192 11.56 -5.47 13.72
C ARG A 192 11.03 -4.23 13.03
N PHE A 193 9.81 -4.29 12.48
CA PHE A 193 9.16 -3.12 11.90
C PHE A 193 8.91 -2.06 12.98
N PHE A 194 8.21 -2.41 14.06
CA PHE A 194 7.90 -1.46 15.13
C PHE A 194 9.16 -0.95 15.86
N ASP A 195 10.19 -1.80 16.03
CA ASP A 195 11.49 -1.40 16.60
C ASP A 195 12.23 -0.38 15.72
N ALA A 196 11.98 -0.38 14.41
CA ALA A 196 12.56 0.59 13.48
C ALA A 196 11.78 1.91 13.40
N CYS A 197 10.59 1.99 14.01
CA CYS A 197 9.74 3.18 14.06
C CYS A 197 10.09 4.07 15.27
N VAL A 198 11.38 4.19 15.59
CA VAL A 198 11.90 5.00 16.70
C VAL A 198 12.44 6.30 16.10
N PRO A 199 12.07 7.48 16.65
CA PRO A 199 12.54 8.78 16.19
C PRO A 199 14.03 9.01 16.44
#